data_AF-A0A7Y5BYA2-F1
#
_entry.id   AF-A0A7Y5BYA2-F1
#
_cell.length_a   1.000
_cell.length_b   1.000
_cell.length_c   1.000
_cell.angle_alpha   90.00
_cell.angle_beta   90.00
_cell.angle_gamma   90.00
#
_symmetry.space_group_name_H-M   'P 1'
#
loop_
_entity.id
_entity.type
_entity.pdbx_description
1 polymer ?
#
loop_
_entity_poly.entity_id
_entity_poly.type
_entity_poly.pdbx_seq_one_letter_code
_entity_poly.pdbx_strand_id
1 'polypeptide(L)'
;MNKYALKTLKSCLFDMFANEDYTDAQKEENLWALYEGINRLNHQQYGWQDVRANKAHECIRGHPIKARDVYFKRLIAGGWGSDWKFCAGCMAMILYFKEVDQLPPDMFTHWDWQEKEPVNITETT
;
A
#
# COMPACT_ATOMS: atom_id res chain seq x y z
N MET A 1 -23.16 19.35 -0.81
CA MET A 1 -21.76 19.27 -1.27
C MET A 1 -21.15 17.99 -0.70
N ASN A 2 -21.25 16.87 -1.42
CA ASN A 2 -20.46 15.68 -1.11
C ASN A 2 -19.13 15.83 -1.84
N LYS A 3 -18.03 15.94 -1.09
CA LYS A 3 -16.72 16.36 -1.59
C LYS A 3 -15.63 15.31 -1.30
N TYR A 4 -16.00 14.04 -1.39
CA TYR A 4 -15.06 12.94 -1.23
C TYR A 4 -15.15 12.05 -2.46
N ALA A 5 -14.21 12.24 -3.39
CA ALA A 5 -13.92 11.19 -4.36
C ALA A 5 -13.26 10.06 -3.57
N LEU A 6 -13.92 8.89 -3.48
CA LEU A 6 -13.32 7.70 -2.88
C LEU A 6 -11.99 7.42 -3.57
N LYS A 7 -10.88 7.45 -2.81
CA LYS A 7 -9.57 7.13 -3.37
C LYS A 7 -9.51 5.63 -3.65
N THR A 8 -9.15 5.29 -4.89
CA THR A 8 -8.87 3.91 -5.30
C THR A 8 -7.57 3.40 -4.66
N LEU A 9 -7.42 2.08 -4.54
CA LEU A 9 -6.16 1.44 -4.13
C LEU A 9 -4.96 1.98 -4.93
N LYS A 10 -5.11 2.09 -6.26
CA LYS A 10 -4.09 2.60 -7.17
C LYS A 10 -3.70 4.06 -6.86
N SER A 11 -4.68 4.93 -6.59
CA SER A 11 -4.40 6.32 -6.22
C SER A 11 -3.75 6.44 -4.85
N CYS A 12 -4.16 5.65 -3.86
CA CYS A 12 -3.51 5.65 -2.55
C CYS A 12 -2.06 5.19 -2.63
N LEU A 13 -1.78 4.12 -3.39
CA LEU A 13 -0.41 3.64 -3.62
C LEU A 13 0.44 4.68 -4.35
N PHE A 14 -0.11 5.31 -5.41
CA PHE A 14 0.57 6.38 -6.14
C PHE A 14 0.89 7.56 -5.25
N ASP A 15 -0.12 8.08 -4.55
CA ASP A 15 0.02 9.19 -3.62
C ASP A 15 1.12 8.90 -2.61
N MET A 16 1.17 7.66 -2.09
CA MET A 16 2.09 7.22 -1.04
C MET A 16 3.57 7.19 -1.44
N PHE A 17 3.90 6.90 -2.70
CA PHE A 17 5.29 6.94 -3.14
C PHE A 17 5.66 8.25 -3.84
N ALA A 18 4.67 9.00 -4.33
CA ALA A 18 4.87 10.28 -5.00
C ALA A 18 5.05 11.46 -4.03
N ASN A 19 4.59 11.33 -2.78
CA ASN A 19 4.70 12.38 -1.77
C ASN A 19 5.52 11.92 -0.55
N GLU A 20 6.11 12.86 0.17
CA GLU A 20 6.87 12.56 1.40
C GLU A 20 6.12 12.99 2.68
N ASP A 21 5.14 13.90 2.53
CA ASP A 21 4.40 14.50 3.63
C ASP A 21 2.90 14.14 3.58
N TYR A 22 2.41 13.53 4.67
CA TYR A 22 1.03 13.09 4.80
C TYR A 22 0.39 13.62 6.08
N THR A 23 -0.86 14.06 5.96
CA THR A 23 -1.77 14.23 7.11
C THR A 23 -2.07 12.87 7.74
N ASP A 24 -2.53 12.85 9.00
CA ASP A 24 -2.81 11.58 9.70
C ASP A 24 -3.92 10.77 9.02
N ALA A 25 -4.93 11.42 8.44
CA ALA A 25 -5.96 10.77 7.63
C ALA A 25 -5.37 10.10 6.39
N GLN A 26 -4.46 10.77 5.68
CA GLN A 26 -3.75 10.18 4.53
C GLN A 26 -2.86 9.01 4.96
N LYS A 27 -2.29 9.02 6.17
CA LYS A 27 -1.50 7.89 6.67
C LYS A 27 -2.35 6.65 6.87
N GLU A 28 -3.58 6.79 7.36
CA GLU A 28 -4.50 5.67 7.54
C GLU A 28 -4.91 5.05 6.19
N GLU A 29 -5.31 5.88 5.22
CA GLU A 29 -5.63 5.45 3.85
C GLU A 29 -4.44 4.77 3.16
N ASN A 30 -3.24 5.34 3.31
CA ASN A 30 -2.02 4.81 2.73
C ASN A 30 -1.60 3.48 3.36
N LEU A 31 -1.75 3.33 4.68
CA LEU A 31 -1.48 2.07 5.36
C LEU A 31 -2.47 0.99 4.95
N TRP A 32 -3.76 1.31 4.82
CA TRP A 32 -4.75 0.39 4.26
C TRP A 32 -4.32 -0.08 2.86
N ALA A 33 -3.96 0.83 1.97
CA ALA A 33 -3.55 0.51 0.61
C ALA A 33 -2.34 -0.44 0.56
N LEU A 34 -1.38 -0.27 1.46
CA LEU A 34 -0.25 -1.18 1.61
C LEU A 34 -0.67 -2.57 2.06
N TYR A 35 -1.49 -2.67 3.09
CA TYR A 35 -1.96 -3.96 3.61
C TYR A 35 -2.80 -4.71 2.58
N GLU A 36 -3.74 -4.02 1.93
CA GLU A 36 -4.57 -4.59 0.87
C GLU A 36 -3.71 -5.05 -0.32
N GLY A 37 -2.80 -4.20 -0.80
CA GLY A 37 -1.90 -4.56 -1.90
C GLY A 37 -1.00 -5.75 -1.56
N ILE A 38 -0.49 -5.82 -0.33
CA ILE A 38 0.29 -6.95 0.16
C ILE A 38 -0.56 -8.22 0.21
N ASN A 39 -1.80 -8.16 0.73
CA ASN A 39 -2.67 -9.33 0.81
C ASN A 39 -2.99 -9.89 -0.58
N ARG A 40 -3.35 -9.01 -1.53
CA ARG A 40 -3.57 -9.41 -2.92
C ARG A 40 -2.36 -10.08 -3.55
N LEU A 41 -1.15 -9.62 -3.21
CA LEU A 41 0.10 -10.22 -3.67
C LEU A 41 0.47 -11.51 -2.92
N ASN A 42 0.12 -11.64 -1.64
CA ASN A 42 0.49 -12.77 -0.77
C ASN A 42 -0.30 -14.04 -1.08
N HIS A 43 -1.50 -13.94 -1.62
CA HIS A 43 -2.19 -15.07 -2.25
C HIS A 43 -1.33 -15.73 -3.36
N GLN A 44 -0.28 -15.05 -3.84
CA GLN A 44 0.65 -15.51 -4.87
C GLN A 44 2.11 -15.76 -4.38
N GLN A 45 2.32 -16.38 -3.22
CA GLN A 45 3.58 -17.07 -2.84
C GLN A 45 4.70 -16.27 -2.15
N TYR A 46 4.46 -15.08 -1.56
CA TYR A 46 5.50 -14.36 -0.81
C TYR A 46 5.03 -14.02 0.62
N GLY A 47 5.89 -14.22 1.62
CA GLY A 47 5.60 -13.84 2.99
C GLY A 47 6.10 -12.43 3.26
N TRP A 48 5.26 -11.41 3.09
CA TRP A 48 5.58 -10.07 3.57
C TRP A 48 5.23 -9.95 5.05
N GLN A 49 6.11 -9.33 5.84
CA GLN A 49 5.88 -9.00 7.24
C GLN A 49 5.99 -7.48 7.43
N ASP A 50 5.01 -6.87 8.10
CA ASP A 50 5.11 -5.51 8.58
C ASP A 50 5.83 -5.46 9.94
N VAL A 51 6.73 -4.50 10.08
CA VAL A 51 7.57 -4.34 11.26
C VAL A 51 7.65 -2.88 11.65
N ARG A 52 7.57 -2.59 12.95
CA ARG A 52 7.80 -1.24 13.47
C ARG A 52 9.28 -1.03 13.78
N ALA A 53 9.85 0.06 13.26
CA ALA A 53 11.26 0.38 13.45
C ALA A 53 11.56 0.81 14.90
N ASN A 54 12.45 0.10 15.59
CA ASN A 54 12.89 0.50 16.93
C ASN A 54 13.82 1.74 16.90
N LYS A 55 14.62 1.87 15.84
CA LYS A 55 15.54 2.99 15.60
C LYS A 55 15.53 3.37 14.13
N ALA A 56 15.95 4.59 13.83
CA ALA A 56 16.11 5.05 12.46
C ALA A 56 17.16 4.20 11.71
N HIS A 57 16.86 3.86 10.46
CA HIS A 57 17.73 3.11 9.56
C HIS A 57 17.27 3.32 8.11
N GLU A 58 17.96 2.73 7.15
CA GLU A 58 17.61 2.86 5.73
C GLU A 58 16.95 1.58 5.19
N CYS A 59 16.07 1.76 4.20
CA CYS A 59 15.56 0.65 3.40
C CYS A 59 16.60 0.19 2.37
N ILE A 60 16.35 -0.93 1.68
CA ILE A 60 17.26 -1.50 0.67
C ILE A 60 17.58 -0.55 -0.51
N ARG A 61 16.78 0.50 -0.69
CA ARG A 61 16.98 1.55 -1.70
C ARG A 61 17.61 2.83 -1.15
N GLY A 62 18.04 2.84 0.11
CA GLY A 62 18.66 4.00 0.76
C GLY A 62 17.68 5.06 1.28
N HIS A 63 16.37 4.83 1.21
CA HIS A 63 15.40 5.78 1.79
C HIS A 63 15.34 5.65 3.32
N PRO A 64 15.22 6.76 4.06
CA PRO A 64 15.17 6.73 5.51
C PRO A 64 13.86 6.09 6.02
N ILE A 65 13.99 5.27 7.05
CA ILE A 65 12.91 4.74 7.88
C ILE A 65 13.12 5.34 9.27
N LYS A 66 12.20 6.20 9.74
CA LYS A 66 12.34 6.84 11.05
C LYS A 66 12.01 5.86 12.17
N ALA A 67 12.42 6.18 13.39
CA ALA A 67 12.00 5.40 14.54
C ALA A 67 10.47 5.44 14.64
N ARG A 68 9.87 4.29 14.97
CA ARG A 68 8.43 4.03 15.04
C ARG A 68 7.69 3.97 13.70
N ASP A 69 8.36 4.22 12.57
CA ASP A 69 7.75 4.00 11.25
C ASP A 69 7.53 2.51 11.00
N VAL A 70 6.52 2.19 10.19
CA VAL A 70 6.29 0.85 9.66
C VAL A 70 7.16 0.65 8.42
N TYR A 71 7.81 -0.51 8.35
CA TYR A 71 8.55 -0.97 7.18
C TYR A 71 8.22 -2.44 6.92
N PHE A 72 8.49 -2.89 5.70
CA PHE A 72 8.08 -4.21 5.23
C PHE A 72 9.30 -5.07 4.94
N LYS A 73 9.24 -6.32 5.41
CA LYS A 73 10.28 -7.32 5.18
C LYS A 73 9.74 -8.42 4.29
N ARG A 74 10.56 -8.86 3.33
CA ARG A 74 10.29 -10.09 2.58
C ARG A 74 10.89 -11.28 3.30
N LEU A 75 10.07 -12.25 3.68
CA LEU A 75 10.52 -13.55 4.18
C LEU A 75 10.84 -14.45 2.98
N ILE A 76 12.10 -14.86 2.86
CA ILE A 76 12.53 -15.85 1.88
C ILE A 76 12.58 -17.20 2.60
N ALA A 77 11.80 -18.18 2.14
CA ALA A 77 11.86 -19.54 2.65
C ALA A 77 13.26 -20.11 2.43
N GLY A 78 13.93 -20.53 3.51
CA GLY A 78 15.25 -21.16 3.44
C GLY A 78 16.34 -20.57 4.33
N GLY A 79 16.10 -19.53 5.13
CA GLY A 79 16.99 -19.14 6.25
C GLY A 79 18.35 -18.52 5.90
N TRP A 80 18.71 -18.39 4.61
CA TRP A 80 20.00 -17.84 4.15
C TRP A 80 19.88 -16.54 3.33
N GLY A 81 18.68 -15.97 3.22
CA GLY A 81 18.44 -14.76 2.42
C GLY A 81 18.51 -13.49 3.26
N SER A 82 19.18 -12.45 2.73
CA SER A 82 19.13 -11.10 3.28
C SER A 82 17.67 -10.62 3.39
N ASP A 83 17.20 -10.31 4.60
CA ASP A 83 15.91 -9.63 4.83
C ASP A 83 15.86 -8.34 4.00
N TRP A 84 15.14 -8.33 2.87
CA TRP A 84 14.93 -7.09 2.12
C TRP A 84 13.94 -6.22 2.87
N LYS A 85 14.41 -5.06 3.34
CA LYS A 85 13.61 -4.08 4.08
C LYS A 85 13.19 -2.96 3.13
N PHE A 86 11.88 -2.71 3.05
CA PHE A 86 11.32 -1.64 2.25
C PHE A 86 10.61 -0.64 3.17
N CYS A 87 10.91 0.65 3.01
CA CYS A 87 10.08 1.68 3.62
C CYS A 87 8.68 1.68 2.97
N ALA A 88 7.72 2.30 3.62
CA ALA A 88 6.33 2.33 3.18
C ALA A 88 6.17 2.86 1.74
N GLY A 89 6.84 3.97 1.38
CA GLY A 89 6.82 4.50 0.01
C GLY A 89 7.45 3.55 -1.02
N CYS A 90 8.56 2.88 -0.70
CA CYS A 90 9.15 1.88 -1.59
C CYS A 90 8.23 0.68 -1.80
N MET A 91 7.54 0.24 -0.74
CA MET A 91 6.56 -0.83 -0.84
C MET A 91 5.38 -0.41 -1.71
N ALA A 92 4.84 0.79 -1.50
CA ALA A 92 3.75 1.33 -2.31
C ALA A 92 4.11 1.38 -3.80
N MET A 93 5.33 1.79 -4.12
CA MET A 93 5.85 1.78 -5.49
C MET A 93 5.89 0.36 -6.10
N ILE A 94 6.34 -0.65 -5.33
CA ILE A 94 6.35 -2.05 -5.78
C ILE A 94 4.92 -2.52 -6.08
N LEU A 95 3.99 -2.29 -5.15
CA LEU A 95 2.60 -2.71 -5.28
C LEU A 95 1.91 -2.02 -6.46
N TYR A 96 2.16 -0.73 -6.66
CA TYR A 96 1.64 0.04 -7.79
C TYR A 96 2.07 -0.55 -9.14
N PHE A 97 3.37 -0.80 -9.33
CA PHE A 97 3.88 -1.37 -10.58
C PHE A 97 3.62 -2.87 -10.74
N LYS A 98 3.22 -3.55 -9.67
CA LYS A 98 2.69 -4.93 -9.72
C LYS A 98 1.21 -4.98 -10.07
N GLU A 99 0.56 -3.83 -10.25
CA GLU A 99 -0.85 -3.71 -10.63
C GLU A 99 -1.76 -4.49 -9.67
N VAL A 100 -1.48 -4.43 -8.37
CA VAL A 100 -2.25 -5.16 -7.35
C VAL A 100 -3.72 -4.74 -7.29
N ASP A 101 -4.05 -3.55 -7.80
CA ASP A 101 -5.43 -3.09 -7.99
C ASP A 101 -6.22 -3.94 -8.99
N GLN A 102 -5.55 -4.66 -9.88
CA GLN A 102 -6.15 -5.59 -10.85
C GLN A 102 -6.29 -7.02 -10.31
N LEU A 103 -5.70 -7.31 -9.16
CA LEU A 103 -5.83 -8.60 -8.49
C LEU A 103 -7.13 -8.66 -7.68
N PRO A 104 -7.73 -9.85 -7.51
CA PRO A 104 -8.94 -10.01 -6.68
C PRO A 104 -8.71 -9.46 -5.26
N PRO A 105 -9.70 -8.77 -4.67
CA PRO A 105 -9.61 -8.33 -3.29
C PRO A 105 -9.45 -9.52 -2.34
N ASP A 106 -8.78 -9.27 -1.22
CA ASP A 106 -8.78 -10.21 -0.11
C ASP A 106 -10.09 -10.02 0.66
N MET A 107 -11.01 -11.00 0.56
CA MET A 107 -12.44 -10.93 0.97
C MET A 107 -12.71 -10.66 2.48
N PHE A 108 -11.73 -10.17 3.21
CA PHE A 108 -11.76 -9.95 4.65
C PHE A 108 -11.22 -8.57 5.06
N THR A 109 -10.92 -7.65 4.14
CA THR A 109 -10.44 -6.30 4.49
C THR A 109 -11.57 -5.25 4.47
N HIS A 110 -11.36 -4.20 5.27
CA HIS A 110 -12.35 -3.24 5.74
C HIS A 110 -13.00 -2.36 4.63
N TRP A 111 -12.61 -2.53 3.36
CA TRP A 111 -12.95 -1.62 2.25
C TRP A 111 -13.33 -2.33 0.95
N ASP A 112 -13.78 -3.58 1.01
CA ASP A 112 -14.29 -4.30 -0.16
C ASP A 112 -15.59 -3.73 -0.75
N TRP A 113 -16.12 -2.64 -0.20
CA TRP A 113 -17.18 -1.86 -0.80
C TRP A 113 -16.58 -0.83 -1.76
N GLN A 114 -15.98 -1.31 -2.85
CA GLN A 114 -16.01 -0.54 -4.09
C GLN A 114 -17.45 -0.56 -4.61
N GLU A 115 -18.34 0.20 -3.96
CA GLU A 115 -19.60 0.57 -4.58
C GLU A 115 -19.25 1.40 -5.81
N LYS A 116 -19.39 0.78 -7.00
CA LYS A 116 -19.32 1.50 -8.27
C LYS A 116 -20.46 2.52 -8.25
N GLU A 117 -20.16 3.81 -8.04
CA GLU A 117 -21.17 4.83 -8.30
C GLU A 117 -21.51 4.83 -9.80
N PRO A 118 -22.80 4.82 -10.17
CA PRO A 118 -23.20 4.90 -11.56
C PRO A 118 -22.75 6.25 -12.14
N VAL A 119 -22.02 6.19 -13.25
CA VAL A 119 -21.72 7.38 -14.05
C VAL A 119 -23.03 7.87 -14.65
N ASN A 120 -23.66 8.87 -14.04
CA ASN A 120 -24.74 9.61 -14.69
C ASN A 120 -24.13 10.46 -15.80
N ILE A 121 -24.04 9.88 -16.99
CA ILE A 121 -23.90 10.64 -18.23
C ILE A 121 -25.27 11.26 -18.46
N THR A 122 -25.51 12.44 -17.90
CA THR A 122 -26.60 13.27 -18.40
C THR A 122 -26.20 13.69 -19.81
N GLU A 123 -26.81 13.05 -20.80
CA GLU A 123 -26.84 13.51 -22.18
C GLU A 123 -27.31 14.96 -22.18
N THR A 124 -26.39 15.91 -22.33
CA THR A 124 -26.74 17.26 -22.76
C THR A 124 -27.09 17.17 -24.24
N THR A 125 -28.38 17.26 -24.48
CA THR A 125 -29.08 17.41 -25.76
C THR A 125 -28.52 18.52 -26.64
#